data_AF-A0A6N9C5M3-F1
#
_entry.id   AF-A0A6N9C5M3-F1
#
_cell.length_a   1.000
_cell.length_b   1.000
_cell.length_c   1.000
_cell.angle_alpha   90.00
_cell.angle_beta   90.00
_cell.angle_gamma   90.00
#
_symmetry.space_group_name_H-M   'P 1'
#
loop_
_entity.id
_entity.type
_entity.pdbx_description
1 polymer ?
#
loop_
_entity_poly.entity_id
_entity_poly.type
_entity_poly.pdbx_seq_one_letter_code
_entity_poly.pdbx_strand_id
1 'polypeptide(L)'
;MLTNDLRTELLGNRGLVSRARKEFIPTGEQLANQTWDQVFKDTDLTVDDVVLNFNNYLCKLVDTEYQLYLGYEEQCMTQGVSKLVLDPEVGADFPNVRNLVEDALQILGSTTLNDIEKLAAVWTKMRPLYQRVEQSFAQGRKSRAGGSPQYHLQRLMENAGYADEFETQQVLNGTVDFLFPSRQAWERDWRRCIIVSIKRSLRERYKQVFEELSIAQGTVYLFATETYEEAEKDITKSKVERLNEQNVYLVVRDRIKDTCFSEDVNVIGFTAFIGEELPNHRARWANLLRA
;
A
#
# COMPACT_ATOMS: atom_id res chain seq x y z
N MET A 1 -3.03 33.43 7.66
CA MET A 1 -1.83 32.76 7.11
C MET A 1 -1.13 32.06 8.26
N LEU A 2 -0.70 30.81 8.06
CA LEU A 2 0.12 30.08 9.03
C LEU A 2 1.49 30.76 9.17
N THR A 3 2.02 30.84 10.40
CA THR A 3 3.41 31.21 10.61
C THR A 3 4.31 30.08 10.09
N ASN A 4 5.49 30.43 9.57
CA ASN A 4 6.45 29.46 9.03
C ASN A 4 6.93 28.48 10.13
N ASP A 5 6.89 28.92 11.37
CA ASP A 5 7.33 28.18 12.56
C ASP A 5 6.40 27.00 12.88
N LEU A 6 5.07 27.20 12.85
CA LEU A 6 4.12 26.11 13.10
C LEU A 6 4.25 25.00 12.06
N ARG A 7 4.51 25.37 10.80
CA ARG A 7 4.72 24.38 9.73
C ARG A 7 5.95 23.52 10.03
N THR A 8 7.02 24.13 10.52
CA THR A 8 8.30 23.47 10.80
C THR A 8 8.20 22.54 12.01
N GLU A 9 7.44 22.92 13.04
CA GLU A 9 7.18 22.07 14.20
C GLU A 9 6.28 20.87 13.89
N LEU A 10 5.27 21.05 13.02
CA LEU A 10 4.32 19.98 12.71
C LEU A 10 4.85 18.96 11.70
N LEU A 11 5.58 19.42 10.68
CA LEU A 11 5.95 18.62 9.52
C LEU A 11 7.45 18.35 9.45
N GLY A 12 7.85 17.45 8.54
CA GLY A 12 9.24 17.04 8.36
C GLY A 12 9.64 15.88 9.28
N ASN A 13 10.86 15.36 9.09
CA ASN A 13 11.30 14.12 9.72
C ASN A 13 11.37 14.18 11.25
N ARG A 14 11.57 15.38 11.80
CA ARG A 14 11.61 15.67 13.25
C ARG A 14 10.34 16.37 13.77
N GLY A 15 9.37 16.64 12.90
CA GLY A 15 8.12 17.29 13.30
C GLY A 15 7.26 16.38 14.17
N LEU A 16 6.38 16.98 14.94
CA LEU A 16 5.47 16.31 15.87
C LEU A 16 4.71 15.15 15.22
N VAL A 17 4.16 15.35 14.01
CA VAL A 17 3.38 14.30 13.32
C VAL A 17 4.26 13.12 12.91
N SER A 18 5.52 13.36 12.56
CA SER A 18 6.48 12.28 12.30
C SER A 18 6.77 11.47 13.56
N ARG A 19 6.94 12.15 14.71
CA ARG A 19 7.15 11.51 16.00
C ARG A 19 5.94 10.68 16.44
N ALA A 20 4.75 11.26 16.37
CA ALA A 20 3.48 10.57 16.66
C ALA A 20 3.31 9.31 15.80
N ARG A 21 3.55 9.39 14.48
CA ARG A 21 3.43 8.21 13.61
C ARG A 21 4.43 7.11 13.96
N LYS A 22 5.65 7.45 14.38
CA LYS A 22 6.65 6.45 14.78
C LYS A 22 6.29 5.71 16.06
N GLU A 23 5.60 6.39 16.98
CA GLU A 23 5.20 5.81 18.26
C GLU A 23 3.90 5.00 18.15
N PHE A 24 2.94 5.49 17.36
CA PHE A 24 1.59 4.91 17.33
C PHE A 24 1.30 4.02 16.13
N ILE A 25 2.05 4.14 15.02
CA ILE A 25 1.74 3.39 13.79
C ILE A 25 2.88 2.40 13.50
N PRO A 26 2.59 1.08 13.50
CA PRO A 26 3.57 0.05 13.17
C PRO A 26 4.22 0.28 11.80
N THR A 27 5.40 -0.30 11.57
CA THR A 27 6.00 -0.33 10.23
C THR A 27 5.13 -1.14 9.26
N GLY A 28 5.37 -1.03 7.95
CA GLY A 28 4.63 -1.83 6.95
C GLY A 28 4.76 -3.33 7.19
N GLU A 29 5.98 -3.79 7.48
CA GLU A 29 6.25 -5.20 7.81
C GLU A 29 5.55 -5.65 9.10
N GLN A 30 5.58 -4.84 10.17
CA GLN A 30 4.87 -5.15 11.41
C GLN A 30 3.36 -5.25 11.20
N LEU A 31 2.79 -4.34 10.41
CA LEU A 31 1.36 -4.34 10.11
C LEU A 31 0.97 -5.54 9.25
N ALA A 32 1.80 -5.90 8.26
CA ALA A 32 1.62 -7.11 7.47
C ALA A 32 1.65 -8.35 8.38
N ASN A 33 2.63 -8.47 9.28
CA ASN A 33 2.71 -9.57 10.26
C ASN A 33 1.43 -9.68 11.10
N GLN A 34 1.00 -8.58 11.72
CA GLN A 34 -0.23 -8.56 12.52
C GLN A 34 -1.46 -8.95 11.70
N THR A 35 -1.52 -8.53 10.44
CA THR A 35 -2.61 -8.89 9.52
C THR A 35 -2.60 -10.39 9.24
N TRP A 36 -1.43 -10.98 8.98
CA TRP A 36 -1.28 -12.43 8.80
C TRP A 36 -1.72 -13.20 10.05
N ASP A 37 -1.26 -12.79 11.23
CA ASP A 37 -1.65 -13.39 12.51
C ASP A 37 -3.16 -13.31 12.75
N GLN A 38 -3.80 -12.20 12.35
CA GLN A 38 -5.26 -12.05 12.46
C GLN A 38 -6.02 -12.89 11.43
N VAL A 39 -5.55 -12.93 10.19
CA VAL A 39 -6.25 -13.59 9.08
C VAL A 39 -6.17 -15.11 9.17
N PHE A 40 -5.05 -15.65 9.67
CA PHE A 40 -4.71 -17.07 9.69
C PHE A 40 -4.45 -17.64 11.09
N LYS A 41 -4.88 -16.95 12.15
CA LYS A 41 -4.65 -17.31 13.56
C LYS A 41 -4.81 -18.80 13.89
N ASP A 42 -5.78 -19.45 13.25
CA ASP A 42 -6.16 -20.85 13.48
C ASP A 42 -6.24 -21.64 12.16
N THR A 43 -5.50 -21.21 11.14
CA THR A 43 -5.50 -21.83 9.81
C THR A 43 -4.14 -22.43 9.51
N ASP A 44 -4.10 -23.74 9.25
CA ASP A 44 -2.92 -24.39 8.69
C ASP A 44 -2.97 -24.28 7.16
N LEU A 45 -2.01 -23.54 6.59
CA LEU A 45 -1.97 -23.25 5.16
C LEU A 45 -1.20 -24.35 4.44
N THR A 46 -1.93 -25.18 3.70
CA THR A 46 -1.33 -26.10 2.72
C THR A 46 -1.15 -25.40 1.38
N VAL A 47 -0.22 -25.88 0.55
CA VAL A 47 0.00 -25.32 -0.80
C VAL A 47 -1.29 -25.33 -1.62
N ASP A 48 -2.02 -26.44 -1.63
CA ASP A 48 -3.28 -26.59 -2.38
C ASP A 48 -4.36 -25.63 -1.88
N ASP A 49 -4.46 -25.44 -0.55
CA ASP A 49 -5.39 -24.49 0.05
C ASP A 49 -5.09 -23.05 -0.40
N VAL A 50 -3.80 -22.67 -0.38
CA VAL A 50 -3.37 -21.32 -0.77
C VAL A 50 -3.63 -21.07 -2.24
N VAL A 51 -3.31 -22.02 -3.13
CA VAL A 51 -3.56 -21.90 -4.57
C VAL A 51 -5.07 -21.79 -4.84
N LEU A 52 -5.88 -22.64 -4.21
CA LEU A 52 -7.34 -22.65 -4.40
C LEU A 52 -8.01 -21.38 -3.90
N ASN A 53 -7.52 -20.81 -2.79
CA ASN A 53 -8.11 -19.65 -2.13
C ASN A 53 -7.34 -18.34 -2.34
N PHE A 54 -6.41 -18.30 -3.31
CA PHE A 54 -5.45 -17.22 -3.45
C PHE A 54 -6.09 -15.84 -3.61
N ASN A 55 -7.12 -15.71 -4.46
CA ASN A 55 -7.87 -14.46 -4.61
C ASN A 55 -8.47 -14.01 -3.28
N ASN A 56 -9.12 -14.92 -2.56
CA ASN A 56 -9.79 -14.61 -1.29
C ASN A 56 -8.77 -14.19 -0.23
N TYR A 57 -7.65 -14.89 -0.12
CA TYR A 57 -6.60 -14.58 0.83
C TYR A 57 -5.92 -13.25 0.51
N LEU A 58 -5.52 -13.00 -0.74
CA LEU A 58 -4.87 -11.74 -1.10
C LEU A 58 -5.82 -10.55 -0.89
N CYS A 59 -7.10 -10.68 -1.27
CA CYS A 59 -8.10 -9.64 -1.01
C CYS A 59 -8.27 -9.40 0.48
N LYS A 60 -8.47 -10.46 1.27
CA LYS A 60 -8.69 -10.37 2.72
C LYS A 60 -7.49 -9.75 3.43
N LEU A 61 -6.26 -10.11 3.06
CA LEU A 61 -5.04 -9.53 3.62
C LEU A 61 -4.95 -8.03 3.33
N VAL A 62 -5.03 -7.63 2.06
CA VAL A 62 -4.92 -6.20 1.67
C VAL A 62 -6.02 -5.36 2.30
N ASP A 63 -7.25 -5.86 2.36
CA ASP A 63 -8.38 -5.12 2.92
C ASP A 63 -8.31 -5.05 4.45
N THR A 64 -7.93 -6.14 5.12
CA THR A 64 -7.78 -6.19 6.59
C THR A 64 -6.64 -5.30 7.05
N GLU A 65 -5.49 -5.34 6.37
CA GLU A 65 -4.35 -4.49 6.70
C GLU A 65 -4.71 -3.00 6.58
N TYR A 66 -5.49 -2.63 5.55
CA TYR A 66 -5.97 -1.26 5.39
C TYR A 66 -6.87 -0.84 6.57
N GLN A 67 -7.78 -1.71 7.02
CA GLN A 67 -8.61 -1.42 8.20
C GLN A 67 -7.80 -1.30 9.49
N LEU A 68 -6.81 -2.18 9.69
CA LEU A 68 -5.89 -2.09 10.83
C LEU A 68 -5.11 -0.77 10.81
N TYR A 69 -4.61 -0.37 9.64
CA TYR A 69 -3.95 0.92 9.48
C TYR A 69 -4.86 2.10 9.86
N LEU A 70 -6.12 2.10 9.41
CA LEU A 70 -7.08 3.15 9.76
C LEU A 70 -7.31 3.22 11.29
N GLY A 71 -7.35 2.07 11.97
CA GLY A 71 -7.42 2.03 13.43
C GLY A 71 -6.20 2.67 14.10
N TYR A 72 -4.99 2.36 13.64
CA TYR A 72 -3.76 3.00 14.15
C TYR A 72 -3.69 4.50 13.83
N GLU A 73 -4.17 4.89 12.65
CA GLU A 73 -4.28 6.28 12.24
C GLU A 73 -5.23 7.06 13.15
N GLU A 74 -6.40 6.51 13.45
CA GLU A 74 -7.37 7.09 14.38
C GLU A 74 -6.77 7.21 15.79
N GLN A 75 -6.10 6.18 16.30
CA GLN A 75 -5.41 6.24 17.59
C GLN A 75 -4.32 7.33 17.61
N CYS A 76 -3.54 7.44 16.54
CA CYS A 76 -2.49 8.45 16.43
C CYS A 76 -3.06 9.89 16.37
N MET A 77 -4.18 10.09 15.66
CA MET A 77 -4.87 11.38 15.58
C MET A 77 -5.54 11.77 16.90
N THR A 78 -6.24 10.84 17.55
CA THR A 78 -7.02 11.11 18.76
C THR A 78 -6.15 11.23 20.00
N GLN A 79 -5.14 10.36 20.13
CA GLN A 79 -4.29 10.28 21.31
C GLN A 79 -2.88 10.80 21.04
N GLY A 80 -2.24 10.37 19.94
CA GLY A 80 -0.82 10.61 19.71
C GLY A 80 -0.45 12.08 19.63
N VAL A 81 -1.08 12.84 18.73
CA VAL A 81 -0.76 14.27 18.54
C VAL A 81 -1.04 15.07 19.83
N SER A 82 -2.20 14.87 20.45
CA SER A 82 -2.61 15.62 21.65
C SER A 82 -1.77 15.27 22.87
N LYS A 83 -1.50 13.96 23.09
CA LYS A 83 -0.67 13.48 24.21
C LYS A 83 0.77 13.98 24.11
N LEU A 84 1.36 13.93 22.92
CA LEU A 84 2.74 14.37 22.71
C LEU A 84 2.93 15.88 22.84
N VAL A 85 1.92 16.68 22.49
CA VAL A 85 2.00 18.15 22.64
C VAL A 85 1.89 18.58 24.10
N LEU A 86 1.06 17.87 24.88
CA LEU A 86 0.83 18.18 26.30
C LEU A 86 1.88 17.54 27.23
N ASP A 87 2.64 16.57 26.73
CA ASP A 87 3.79 16.03 27.45
C ASP A 87 4.84 17.13 27.70
N PRO A 88 5.29 17.36 28.94
CA PRO A 88 6.22 18.44 29.25
C PRO A 88 7.58 18.34 28.54
N GLU A 89 8.10 17.13 28.35
CA GLU A 89 9.40 16.89 27.73
C GLU A 89 9.29 17.00 26.20
N VAL A 90 8.26 16.40 25.61
CA VAL A 90 8.08 16.42 24.16
C VAL A 90 7.51 17.74 23.67
N GLY A 91 6.56 18.33 24.39
CA GLY A 91 5.92 19.60 24.04
C GLY A 91 6.88 20.78 24.08
N ALA A 92 7.98 20.69 24.83
CA ALA A 92 9.04 21.71 24.83
C ALA A 92 9.74 21.84 23.46
N ASP A 93 9.77 20.76 22.67
CA ASP A 93 10.32 20.77 21.30
C ASP A 93 9.38 21.48 20.30
N PHE A 94 8.10 21.70 20.66
CA PHE A 94 7.04 22.20 19.78
C PHE A 94 6.23 23.35 20.42
N PRO A 95 6.88 24.47 20.81
CA PRO A 95 6.25 25.54 21.58
C PRO A 95 5.08 26.21 20.87
N ASN A 96 5.12 26.38 19.54
CA ASN A 96 4.02 27.00 18.81
C ASN A 96 2.80 26.07 18.75
N VAL A 97 3.01 24.77 18.56
CA VAL A 97 1.92 23.79 18.59
C VAL A 97 1.33 23.69 20.00
N ARG A 98 2.17 23.69 21.02
CA ARG A 98 1.75 23.67 22.43
C ARG A 98 0.89 24.87 22.78
N ASN A 99 1.33 26.08 22.42
CA ASN A 99 0.56 27.30 22.65
C ASN A 99 -0.83 27.23 21.98
N LEU A 100 -0.95 26.67 20.78
CA LEU A 100 -2.25 26.49 20.12
C LEU A 100 -3.19 25.59 20.93
N VAL A 101 -2.67 24.49 21.47
CA VAL A 101 -3.47 23.55 22.28
C VAL A 101 -3.85 24.17 23.62
N GLU A 102 -2.90 24.83 24.30
CA GLU A 102 -3.17 25.50 25.58
C GLU A 102 -4.19 26.64 25.42
N ASP A 103 -4.10 27.43 24.36
CA ASP A 103 -5.09 28.46 24.02
C ASP A 103 -6.48 27.85 23.78
N ALA A 104 -6.55 26.70 23.09
CA ALA A 104 -7.81 26.00 22.87
C ALA A 104 -8.42 25.49 24.18
N LEU A 105 -7.60 24.96 25.10
CA LEU A 105 -8.02 24.55 26.43
C LEU A 105 -8.53 25.74 27.26
N GLN A 106 -7.87 26.90 27.16
CA GLN A 106 -8.31 28.12 27.83
C GLN A 106 -9.68 28.60 27.31
N ILE A 107 -9.92 28.54 25.99
CA ILE A 107 -11.22 28.87 25.39
C ILE A 107 -12.31 27.94 25.92
N LEU A 108 -12.06 26.63 26.00
CA LEU A 108 -13.01 25.65 26.54
C LEU A 108 -13.36 25.94 28.01
N GLY A 109 -12.37 26.34 28.80
CA GLY A 109 -12.52 26.73 30.21
C GLY A 109 -13.14 28.11 30.44
N SER A 110 -13.38 28.90 29.39
CA SER A 110 -13.94 30.26 29.54
C SER A 110 -15.35 30.24 30.12
N THR A 111 -15.63 31.12 31.08
CA THR A 111 -16.98 31.33 31.63
C THR A 111 -17.73 32.48 30.95
N THR A 112 -17.08 33.21 30.05
CA THR A 112 -17.65 34.41 29.39
C THR A 112 -18.27 34.12 28.03
N LEU A 113 -17.87 33.02 27.39
CA LEU A 113 -18.38 32.59 26.09
C LEU A 113 -19.50 31.56 26.27
N ASN A 114 -20.52 31.61 25.41
CA ASN A 114 -21.48 30.51 25.29
C ASN A 114 -20.90 29.33 24.50
N ASP A 115 -21.57 28.18 24.51
CA ASP A 115 -21.04 26.94 23.92
C ASP A 115 -20.79 27.05 22.40
N ILE A 116 -21.61 27.80 21.67
CA ILE A 116 -21.44 28.02 20.23
C ILE A 116 -20.20 28.88 19.96
N GLU A 117 -20.00 29.94 20.75
CA GLU A 117 -18.83 30.81 20.66
C GLU A 117 -17.54 30.05 21.00
N LYS A 118 -17.58 29.19 22.03
CA LYS A 118 -16.46 28.30 22.38
C LYS A 118 -16.11 27.38 21.22
N LEU A 119 -17.09 26.67 20.66
CA LEU A 119 -16.89 25.76 19.54
C LEU A 119 -16.29 26.49 18.33
N ALA A 120 -16.84 27.66 17.96
CA ALA A 120 -16.34 28.46 16.84
C ALA A 120 -14.90 28.95 17.05
N ALA A 121 -14.57 29.40 18.26
CA ALA A 121 -13.23 29.87 18.60
C ALA A 121 -12.19 28.73 18.62
N VAL A 122 -12.51 27.59 19.25
CA VAL A 122 -11.66 26.40 19.25
C VAL A 122 -11.45 25.90 17.82
N TRP A 123 -12.52 25.78 17.03
CA TRP A 123 -12.43 25.34 15.64
C TRP A 123 -11.49 26.24 14.82
N THR A 124 -11.66 27.55 14.93
CA THR A 124 -10.84 28.53 14.23
C THR A 124 -9.36 28.41 14.62
N LYS A 125 -9.09 28.21 15.92
CA LYS A 125 -7.74 28.08 16.46
C LYS A 125 -7.06 26.77 16.04
N MET A 126 -7.79 25.65 16.10
CA MET A 126 -7.26 24.30 15.89
C MET A 126 -7.24 23.88 14.42
N ARG A 127 -8.04 24.52 13.56
CA ARG A 127 -8.11 24.21 12.12
C ARG A 127 -6.74 24.07 11.45
N PRO A 128 -5.74 24.94 11.67
CA PRO A 128 -4.44 24.81 11.01
C PRO A 128 -3.67 23.56 11.45
N LEU A 129 -3.81 23.13 12.71
CA LEU A 129 -3.25 21.88 13.22
C LEU A 129 -3.89 20.69 12.51
N TYR A 130 -5.22 20.57 12.60
CA TYR A 130 -5.97 19.45 12.01
C TYR A 130 -5.72 19.31 10.52
N GLN A 131 -5.76 20.41 9.76
CA GLN A 131 -5.51 20.37 8.32
C GLN A 131 -4.14 19.78 7.96
N ARG A 132 -3.10 20.05 8.77
CA ARG A 132 -1.74 19.55 8.49
C ARG A 132 -1.54 18.12 8.92
N VAL A 133 -2.12 17.76 10.07
CA VAL A 133 -2.17 16.39 10.55
C VAL A 133 -2.83 15.51 9.48
N GLU A 134 -4.03 15.88 9.04
CA GLU A 134 -4.76 15.18 7.95
C GLU A 134 -3.97 15.09 6.64
N GLN A 135 -3.32 16.18 6.23
CA GLN A 135 -2.48 16.16 5.03
C GLN A 135 -1.32 15.17 5.17
N SER A 136 -0.65 15.15 6.32
CA SER A 136 0.47 14.24 6.59
C SER A 136 0.03 12.77 6.57
N PHE A 137 -1.14 12.49 7.14
CA PHE A 137 -1.78 11.18 7.14
C PHE A 137 -2.21 10.73 5.75
N ALA A 138 -2.83 11.61 4.97
CA ALA A 138 -3.17 11.34 3.57
C ALA A 138 -1.94 11.00 2.71
N GLN A 139 -0.79 11.62 2.96
CA GLN A 139 0.47 11.24 2.30
C GLN A 139 1.02 9.92 2.83
N GLY A 140 0.89 9.65 4.14
CA GLY A 140 1.24 8.38 4.76
C GLY A 140 0.48 7.19 4.14
N ARG A 141 -0.84 7.33 3.96
CA ARG A 141 -1.70 6.36 3.28
C ARG A 141 -1.18 6.00 1.89
N LYS A 142 -0.80 7.01 1.09
CA LYS A 142 -0.25 6.80 -0.26
C LYS A 142 1.06 6.01 -0.26
N SER A 143 1.96 6.33 0.66
CA SER A 143 3.26 5.64 0.76
C SER A 143 3.10 4.18 1.18
N ARG A 144 2.20 3.90 2.13
CA ARG A 144 1.99 2.54 2.64
C ARG A 144 1.23 1.63 1.68
N ALA A 145 0.24 2.18 0.98
CA ALA A 145 -0.48 1.47 -0.08
C ALA A 145 0.45 0.97 -1.20
N GLY A 146 1.67 1.50 -1.35
CA GLY A 146 2.65 1.00 -2.31
C GLY A 146 3.29 -0.32 -1.89
N GLY A 147 3.82 -0.41 -0.66
CA GLY A 147 4.63 -1.55 -0.21
C GLY A 147 3.85 -2.67 0.45
N SER A 148 2.68 -2.40 1.01
CA SER A 148 1.94 -3.41 1.79
C SER A 148 1.41 -4.60 0.96
N PRO A 149 0.85 -4.39 -0.26
CA PRO A 149 0.44 -5.49 -1.12
C PRO A 149 1.61 -6.39 -1.57
N GLN A 150 2.84 -5.84 -1.64
CA GLN A 150 4.03 -6.61 -2.00
C GLN A 150 4.34 -7.68 -0.95
N TYR A 151 4.31 -7.33 0.34
CA TYR A 151 4.54 -8.28 1.43
C TYR A 151 3.53 -9.42 1.44
N HIS A 152 2.25 -9.10 1.21
CA HIS A 152 1.19 -10.11 1.16
C HIS A 152 1.30 -11.02 -0.05
N LEU A 153 1.57 -10.46 -1.23
CA LEU A 153 1.75 -11.24 -2.45
C LEU A 153 2.97 -12.16 -2.33
N GLN A 154 4.10 -11.64 -1.86
CA GLN A 154 5.32 -12.43 -1.63
C GLN A 154 5.04 -13.66 -0.77
N ARG A 155 4.48 -13.47 0.42
CA ARG A 155 4.21 -14.55 1.36
C ARG A 155 3.18 -15.54 0.84
N LEU A 156 2.15 -15.09 0.13
CA LEU A 156 1.20 -16.00 -0.49
C LEU A 156 1.86 -16.85 -1.58
N MET A 157 2.74 -16.29 -2.41
CA MET A 157 3.48 -17.07 -3.40
C MET A 157 4.44 -18.06 -2.75
N GLU A 158 5.14 -17.66 -1.68
CA GLU A 158 5.98 -18.57 -0.87
C GLU A 158 5.15 -19.76 -0.34
N ASN A 159 3.99 -19.49 0.26
CA ASN A 159 3.08 -20.53 0.77
C ASN A 159 2.38 -21.33 -0.35
N ALA A 160 2.32 -20.80 -1.58
CA ALA A 160 1.88 -21.52 -2.77
C ALA A 160 3.01 -22.38 -3.40
N GLY A 161 4.17 -22.49 -2.75
CA GLY A 161 5.27 -23.36 -3.18
C GLY A 161 6.25 -22.73 -4.16
N TYR A 162 6.38 -21.40 -4.15
CA TYR A 162 7.31 -20.64 -5.02
C TYR A 162 8.45 -19.94 -4.26
N ALA A 163 8.70 -20.29 -2.99
CA ALA A 163 9.61 -19.54 -2.12
C ALA A 163 11.05 -19.34 -2.68
N ASP A 164 11.55 -20.30 -3.45
CA ASP A 164 12.89 -20.26 -4.06
C ASP A 164 12.85 -20.06 -5.59
N GLU A 165 11.72 -19.57 -6.12
CA GLU A 165 11.50 -19.44 -7.56
C GLU A 165 11.32 -18.01 -8.05
N PHE A 166 11.65 -17.03 -7.21
CA PHE A 166 11.70 -15.63 -7.61
C PHE A 166 12.71 -14.83 -6.80
N GLU A 167 13.11 -13.70 -7.35
CA GLU A 167 13.92 -12.69 -6.68
C GLU A 167 13.13 -11.38 -6.57
N THR A 168 13.19 -10.73 -5.42
CA THR A 168 12.52 -9.43 -5.20
C THR A 168 13.45 -8.25 -5.47
N GLN A 169 12.89 -7.10 -5.84
CA GLN A 169 13.59 -5.81 -5.90
C GLN A 169 14.85 -5.80 -6.79
N GLN A 170 14.85 -6.59 -7.87
CA GLN A 170 15.97 -6.65 -8.81
C GLN A 170 16.02 -5.41 -9.70
N VAL A 171 17.22 -4.92 -9.98
CA VAL A 171 17.42 -3.79 -10.90
C VAL A 171 17.72 -4.34 -12.30
N LEU A 172 16.76 -4.19 -13.21
CA LEU A 172 16.92 -4.48 -14.63
C LEU A 172 17.27 -3.16 -15.36
N ASN A 173 16.27 -2.51 -15.95
CA ASN A 173 16.31 -1.11 -16.38
C ASN A 173 15.66 -0.16 -15.35
N GLY A 174 14.92 -0.76 -14.41
CA GLY A 174 14.32 -0.17 -13.23
C GLY A 174 14.16 -1.26 -12.17
N THR A 175 13.74 -0.89 -10.96
CA THR A 175 13.50 -1.85 -9.89
C THR A 175 12.18 -2.58 -10.13
N VAL A 176 12.24 -3.91 -10.23
CA VAL A 176 11.04 -4.75 -10.37
C VAL A 176 10.65 -5.36 -9.03
N ASP A 177 9.35 -5.52 -8.79
CA ASP A 177 8.88 -6.07 -7.52
C ASP A 177 9.26 -7.54 -7.37
N PHE A 178 8.98 -8.35 -8.40
CA PHE A 178 9.37 -9.76 -8.48
C PHE A 178 9.87 -10.13 -9.88
N LEU A 179 10.96 -10.90 -9.92
CA LEU A 179 11.54 -11.47 -11.12
C LEU A 179 11.55 -13.00 -11.01
N PHE A 180 10.96 -13.67 -11.98
CA PHE A 180 10.92 -15.13 -12.04
C PHE A 180 11.70 -15.68 -13.26
N PRO A 181 12.45 -16.79 -13.11
CA PRO A 181 12.74 -17.44 -11.83
C PRO A 181 13.92 -16.79 -11.08
N SER A 182 14.82 -16.11 -11.78
CA SER A 182 16.01 -15.48 -11.18
C SER A 182 16.65 -14.48 -12.15
N ARG A 183 17.53 -13.61 -11.63
CA ARG A 183 18.35 -12.72 -12.45
C ARG A 183 19.28 -13.48 -13.38
N GLN A 184 19.83 -14.61 -12.93
CA GLN A 184 20.68 -15.46 -13.77
C GLN A 184 19.90 -16.03 -14.96
N ALA A 185 18.67 -16.48 -14.76
CA ALA A 185 17.81 -16.97 -15.83
C ALA A 185 17.44 -15.86 -16.81
N TRP A 186 17.21 -14.64 -16.30
CA TRP A 186 16.93 -13.45 -17.11
C TRP A 186 18.06 -13.15 -18.10
N GLU A 187 19.31 -13.15 -17.63
CA GLU A 187 20.48 -12.88 -18.46
C GLU A 187 20.71 -13.96 -19.53
N ARG A 188 20.28 -15.19 -19.25
CA ARG A 188 20.39 -16.32 -20.18
C ARG A 188 19.29 -16.32 -21.25
N ASP A 189 18.02 -16.21 -20.84
CA ASP A 189 16.88 -16.17 -21.77
C ASP A 189 15.67 -15.45 -21.13
N TRP A 190 15.69 -14.12 -21.20
CA TRP A 190 14.61 -13.26 -20.71
C TRP A 190 13.23 -13.61 -21.30
N ARG A 191 13.14 -14.23 -22.48
CA ARG A 191 11.85 -14.54 -23.15
C ARG A 191 11.00 -15.56 -22.41
N ARG A 192 11.64 -16.33 -21.53
CA ARG A 192 11.00 -17.34 -20.69
C ARG A 192 10.79 -16.87 -19.26
N CYS A 193 11.33 -15.70 -18.92
CA CYS A 193 11.22 -15.10 -17.61
C CYS A 193 10.00 -14.19 -17.56
N ILE A 194 9.45 -14.02 -16.35
CA ILE A 194 8.33 -13.11 -16.14
C ILE A 194 8.69 -12.09 -15.07
N ILE A 195 8.11 -10.90 -15.22
CA ILE A 195 8.19 -9.83 -14.24
C ILE A 195 6.80 -9.69 -13.65
N VAL A 196 6.70 -9.66 -12.33
CA VAL A 196 5.47 -9.30 -11.63
C VAL A 196 5.70 -7.96 -10.96
N SER A 197 4.89 -6.97 -11.31
CA SER A 197 4.82 -5.70 -10.60
C SER A 197 3.45 -5.55 -9.95
N ILE A 198 3.37 -4.84 -8.83
CA ILE A 198 2.14 -4.65 -8.09
C ILE A 198 1.90 -3.18 -7.78
N LYS A 199 0.67 -2.73 -7.96
CA LYS A 199 0.21 -1.39 -7.60
C LYS A 199 -1.13 -1.52 -6.89
N ARG A 200 -1.30 -0.77 -5.79
CA ARG A 200 -2.62 -0.73 -5.13
C ARG A 200 -3.71 -0.12 -5.99
N SER A 201 -3.36 0.86 -6.83
CA SER A 201 -4.26 1.47 -7.82
C SER A 201 -3.49 1.91 -9.05
N LEU A 202 -4.08 1.78 -10.24
CA LEU A 202 -3.39 2.08 -11.49
C LEU A 202 -3.23 3.58 -11.73
N ARG A 203 -4.30 4.37 -11.64
CA ARG A 203 -4.37 5.80 -11.98
C ARG A 203 -3.60 6.13 -13.27
N GLU A 204 -2.72 7.11 -13.25
CA GLU A 204 -1.71 7.35 -14.28
C GLU A 204 -0.43 6.53 -14.07
N ARG A 205 -0.25 5.92 -12.89
CA ARG A 205 0.97 5.22 -12.46
C ARG A 205 1.23 3.92 -13.20
N TYR A 206 0.24 3.32 -13.86
CA TYR A 206 0.48 2.18 -14.76
C TYR A 206 1.50 2.54 -15.87
N LYS A 207 1.65 3.84 -16.20
CA LYS A 207 2.64 4.29 -17.17
C LYS A 207 4.08 4.10 -16.71
N GLN A 208 4.32 4.10 -15.40
CA GLN A 208 5.65 3.86 -14.83
C GLN A 208 6.15 2.47 -15.21
N VAL A 209 5.25 1.49 -15.33
CA VAL A 209 5.61 0.13 -15.77
C VAL A 209 6.21 0.16 -17.18
N PHE A 210 5.73 1.04 -18.06
CA PHE A 210 6.30 1.22 -19.40
C PHE A 210 7.69 1.87 -19.36
N GLU A 211 7.82 2.92 -18.54
CA GLU A 211 9.04 3.72 -18.43
C GLU A 211 10.17 2.96 -17.73
N GLU A 212 9.87 2.26 -16.65
CA GLU A 212 10.84 1.50 -15.83
C GLU A 212 11.33 0.23 -16.52
N LEU A 213 10.47 -0.43 -17.31
CA LEU A 213 10.82 -1.72 -17.90
C LEU A 213 11.43 -1.61 -19.29
N SER A 214 11.27 -0.47 -19.99
CA SER A 214 11.68 -0.33 -21.40
C SER A 214 11.34 -1.61 -22.18
N ILE A 215 10.04 -1.94 -22.18
CA ILE A 215 9.42 -3.27 -22.39
C ILE A 215 9.73 -3.85 -23.77
N ALA A 216 10.98 -4.23 -23.98
CA ALA A 216 11.41 -5.03 -25.12
C ALA A 216 11.82 -6.44 -24.68
N GLN A 217 11.80 -6.71 -23.37
CA GLN A 217 12.35 -7.93 -22.79
C GLN A 217 11.42 -8.43 -21.67
N GLY A 218 10.86 -9.64 -21.83
CA GLY A 218 10.08 -10.40 -20.83
C GLY A 218 8.56 -10.32 -20.98
N THR A 219 7.85 -11.21 -20.28
CA THR A 219 6.39 -11.08 -20.07
C THR A 219 6.15 -10.34 -18.76
N VAL A 220 5.30 -9.30 -18.77
CA VAL A 220 5.03 -8.48 -17.58
C VAL A 220 3.60 -8.72 -17.10
N TYR A 221 3.45 -9.03 -15.81
CA TYR A 221 2.18 -9.11 -15.11
C TYR A 221 2.08 -7.94 -14.13
N LEU A 222 1.07 -7.09 -14.29
CA LEU A 222 0.79 -5.96 -13.41
C LEU A 222 -0.39 -6.28 -12.51
N PHE A 223 -0.13 -6.52 -11.23
CA PHE A 223 -1.16 -6.71 -10.21
C PHE A 223 -1.78 -5.38 -9.80
N ALA A 224 -3.10 -5.29 -9.85
CA ALA A 224 -3.89 -4.21 -9.28
C ALA A 224 -4.75 -4.75 -8.13
N THR A 225 -4.49 -4.30 -6.90
CA THR A 225 -5.23 -4.76 -5.71
C THR A 225 -6.43 -3.88 -5.34
N GLU A 226 -6.93 -3.11 -6.31
CA GLU A 226 -8.13 -2.27 -6.26
C GLU A 226 -9.36 -3.03 -5.78
N THR A 227 -10.18 -2.42 -4.92
CA THR A 227 -11.52 -2.95 -4.68
C THR A 227 -12.35 -2.78 -5.94
N TYR A 228 -13.50 -3.46 -5.99
CA TYR A 228 -14.40 -3.37 -7.13
C TYR A 228 -14.82 -1.92 -7.42
N GLU A 229 -15.16 -1.15 -6.37
CA GLU A 229 -15.64 0.23 -6.47
C GLU A 229 -14.56 1.22 -6.92
N GLU A 230 -13.30 0.92 -6.60
CA GLU A 230 -12.15 1.68 -7.06
C GLU A 230 -11.84 1.36 -8.53
N ALA A 231 -11.81 0.06 -8.86
CA ALA A 231 -11.51 -0.43 -10.20
C ALA A 231 -12.54 0.05 -11.24
N GLU A 232 -13.82 0.14 -10.90
CA GLU A 232 -14.87 0.66 -11.79
C GLU A 232 -14.56 2.09 -12.30
N LYS A 233 -13.84 2.88 -11.49
CA LYS A 233 -13.46 4.26 -11.83
C LYS A 233 -12.04 4.34 -12.42
N ASP A 234 -11.15 3.45 -12.00
CA ASP A 234 -9.73 3.53 -12.34
C ASP A 234 -9.34 2.64 -13.52
N ILE A 235 -9.82 1.40 -13.59
CA ILE A 235 -9.45 0.42 -14.60
C ILE A 235 -10.46 0.51 -15.75
N THR A 236 -10.11 1.26 -16.80
CA THR A 236 -10.94 1.43 -18.01
C THR A 236 -10.46 0.55 -19.15
N LYS A 237 -11.34 0.24 -20.11
CA LYS A 237 -10.98 -0.51 -21.34
C LYS A 237 -9.79 0.10 -22.07
N SER A 238 -9.77 1.43 -22.21
CA SER A 238 -8.65 2.14 -22.83
C SER A 238 -7.31 1.94 -22.09
N LYS A 239 -7.31 1.83 -20.75
CA LYS A 239 -6.08 1.50 -20.01
C LYS A 239 -5.64 0.05 -20.27
N VAL A 240 -6.59 -0.89 -20.30
CA VAL A 240 -6.33 -2.30 -20.62
C VAL A 240 -5.75 -2.44 -22.02
N GLU A 241 -6.33 -1.77 -23.02
CA GLU A 241 -5.82 -1.74 -24.39
C GLU A 241 -4.38 -1.23 -24.45
N ARG A 242 -4.07 -0.14 -23.75
CA ARG A 242 -2.71 0.42 -23.68
C ARG A 242 -1.71 -0.50 -22.98
N LEU A 243 -2.13 -1.22 -21.93
CA LEU A 243 -1.29 -2.23 -21.29
C LEU A 243 -0.98 -3.36 -22.26
N ASN A 244 -1.99 -3.83 -22.99
CA ASN A 244 -1.86 -4.88 -23.99
C ASN A 244 -0.94 -4.47 -25.16
N GLU A 245 -1.05 -3.24 -25.67
CA GLU A 245 -0.14 -2.69 -26.70
C GLU A 245 1.35 -2.75 -26.28
N GLN A 246 1.61 -2.85 -24.98
CA GLN A 246 2.96 -2.92 -24.39
C GLN A 246 3.29 -4.32 -23.86
N ASN A 247 2.53 -5.36 -24.21
CA ASN A 247 2.70 -6.73 -23.71
C ASN A 247 2.65 -6.85 -22.17
N VAL A 248 1.84 -6.00 -21.52
CA VAL A 248 1.59 -6.08 -20.09
C VAL A 248 0.23 -6.72 -19.85
N TYR A 249 0.23 -7.86 -19.16
CA TYR A 249 -0.98 -8.51 -18.68
C TYR A 249 -1.43 -7.85 -17.38
N LEU A 250 -2.69 -7.48 -17.30
CA LEU A 250 -3.26 -6.91 -16.09
C LEU A 250 -3.81 -8.05 -15.22
N VAL A 251 -3.38 -8.13 -13.96
CA VAL A 251 -3.89 -9.12 -13.00
C VAL A 251 -4.71 -8.42 -11.93
N VAL A 252 -5.96 -8.83 -11.73
CA VAL A 252 -6.94 -8.18 -10.86
C VAL A 252 -7.66 -9.18 -9.97
N ARG A 253 -8.41 -8.69 -8.98
CA ARG A 253 -9.36 -9.52 -8.22
C ARG A 253 -10.30 -10.24 -9.19
N ASP A 254 -10.61 -11.50 -8.91
CA ASP A 254 -11.44 -12.33 -9.80
C ASP A 254 -12.78 -11.65 -10.10
N ARG A 255 -13.41 -11.05 -9.08
CA ARG A 255 -14.64 -10.27 -9.27
C ARG A 255 -14.51 -9.19 -10.35
N ILE A 256 -13.39 -8.45 -10.38
CA ILE A 256 -13.18 -7.39 -11.39
C ILE A 256 -13.02 -8.01 -12.79
N LYS A 257 -12.27 -9.11 -12.89
CA LYS A 257 -12.13 -9.86 -14.14
C LYS A 257 -13.51 -10.29 -14.65
N ASP A 258 -14.29 -10.95 -13.81
CA ASP A 258 -15.57 -11.55 -14.21
C ASP A 258 -16.64 -10.51 -14.57
N THR A 259 -16.70 -9.39 -13.86
CA THR A 259 -17.76 -8.39 -14.07
C THR A 259 -17.43 -7.35 -15.12
N CYS A 260 -16.15 -6.96 -15.24
CA CYS A 260 -15.76 -5.82 -16.07
C CYS A 260 -15.01 -6.23 -17.35
N PHE A 261 -14.35 -7.39 -17.34
CA PHE A 261 -13.35 -7.77 -18.35
C PHE A 261 -13.42 -9.28 -18.69
N SER A 262 -14.59 -9.91 -18.64
CA SER A 262 -14.75 -11.37 -18.79
C SER A 262 -14.10 -11.89 -20.08
N GLU A 263 -14.31 -11.17 -21.18
CA GLU A 263 -13.83 -11.53 -22.53
C GLU A 263 -12.38 -11.09 -22.82
N ASP A 264 -11.80 -10.22 -21.98
CA ASP A 264 -10.48 -9.65 -22.22
C ASP A 264 -9.38 -10.62 -21.75
N VAL A 265 -8.82 -11.38 -22.69
CA VAL A 265 -7.76 -12.39 -22.40
C VAL A 265 -6.50 -11.81 -21.76
N ASN A 266 -6.23 -10.51 -21.94
CA ASN A 266 -5.08 -9.82 -21.36
C ASN A 266 -5.34 -9.31 -19.93
N VAL A 267 -6.55 -9.55 -19.41
CA VAL A 267 -6.93 -9.33 -18.01
C VAL A 267 -7.13 -10.69 -17.35
N ILE A 268 -6.44 -10.91 -16.24
CA ILE A 268 -6.32 -12.21 -15.58
C ILE A 268 -6.79 -12.05 -14.13
N GLY A 269 -7.57 -13.01 -13.63
CA GLY A 269 -7.94 -13.07 -12.21
C GLY A 269 -6.77 -13.56 -11.35
N PHE A 270 -6.71 -13.15 -10.09
CA PHE A 270 -5.71 -13.65 -9.14
C PHE A 270 -5.67 -15.17 -9.07
N THR A 271 -6.83 -15.84 -9.12
CA THR A 271 -6.89 -17.31 -9.09
C THR A 271 -6.30 -17.93 -10.36
N ALA A 272 -6.65 -17.40 -11.54
CA ALA A 272 -6.11 -17.88 -12.81
C ALA A 272 -4.59 -17.66 -12.91
N PHE A 273 -4.09 -16.54 -12.37
CA PHE A 273 -2.65 -16.28 -12.36
C PHE A 273 -1.88 -17.35 -11.59
N ILE A 274 -2.28 -17.66 -10.35
CA ILE A 274 -1.55 -18.60 -9.51
C ILE A 274 -1.80 -20.07 -9.93
N GLY A 275 -3.01 -20.39 -10.40
CA GLY A 275 -3.43 -21.75 -10.69
C GLY A 275 -3.10 -22.21 -12.11
N GLU A 276 -2.90 -21.28 -13.05
CA GLU A 276 -2.74 -21.61 -14.47
C GLU A 276 -1.49 -20.92 -15.06
N GLU A 277 -1.44 -19.59 -15.03
CA GLU A 277 -0.37 -18.82 -15.69
C GLU A 277 1.02 -19.11 -15.11
N LEU A 278 1.16 -18.99 -13.79
CA LEU A 278 2.44 -19.18 -13.12
C LEU A 278 2.97 -20.63 -13.24
N PRO A 279 2.14 -21.68 -13.04
CA PRO A 279 2.53 -23.06 -13.33
C PRO A 279 2.97 -23.30 -14.79
N ASN A 280 2.28 -22.69 -15.76
CA ASN A 280 2.65 -22.80 -17.17
C ASN A 280 4.04 -22.21 -17.46
N HIS A 281 4.39 -21.10 -16.83
CA HIS A 281 5.75 -20.56 -16.91
C HIS A 281 6.78 -21.42 -16.17
N ARG A 282 6.44 -21.90 -14.97
CA ARG A 282 7.29 -22.78 -14.15
C ARG A 282 7.78 -24.01 -14.92
N ALA A 283 6.90 -24.64 -15.70
CA ALA A 283 7.24 -25.78 -16.55
C ALA A 283 8.35 -25.47 -17.58
N ARG A 284 8.49 -24.20 -18.00
CA ARG A 284 9.48 -23.74 -18.99
C ARG A 284 10.81 -23.35 -18.35
N TRP A 285 10.86 -23.13 -17.04
CA TRP A 285 12.06 -22.73 -16.30
C TRP A 285 12.98 -23.88 -15.94
N ALA A 286 12.50 -25.12 -15.92
CA ALA A 286 13.28 -26.31 -15.53
C ALA A 286 14.62 -26.44 -16.28
N ASN A 287 14.69 -25.99 -17.54
CA ASN A 287 15.91 -26.02 -18.36
C ASN A 287 16.82 -24.80 -18.15
N LEU A 288 16.31 -23.72 -17.53
CA LEU A 288 17.07 -22.52 -17.20
C LEU A 288 17.80 -22.67 -15.86
N LEU A 289 17.19 -23.37 -14.90
CA LEU A 289 17.68 -23.55 -13.53
C LEU A 289 18.67 -24.73 -13.37
N ARG A 290 18.83 -25.59 -14.38
CA ARG A 290 19.68 -26.80 -14.35
C ARG A 290 21.09 -26.62 -14.94
N ALA A 291 21.63 -25.40 -14.99
CA ALA A 291 22.97 -25.14 -15.54
C ALA A 291 23.86 -24.40 -14.54
#